data_AF-A0AA89TX20-F1
#
_entry.id   AF-A0AA89TX20-F1
#
_cell.length_a   1.000
_cell.length_b   1.000
_cell.length_c   1.000
_cell.angle_alpha   90.00
_cell.angle_beta   90.00
_cell.angle_gamma   90.00
#
_symmetry.space_group_name_H-M   'P 1'
#
loop_
_entity.id
_entity.type
_entity.pdbx_description
1 polymer ?
#
loop_
_entity_poly.entity_id
_entity_poly.type
_entity_poly.pdbx_seq_one_letter_code
_entity_poly.pdbx_strand_id
1 'polypeptide(L)'
;MTSQEAARELLREFPVVDGHNDLPWALRAQVRYDLDARDIAADQSAHLHTDIPRLRAGGVGAQYWSVYVRTDSPDPVAATLEQIDCVRQLLTRHPEDLRPALTAADMEAARGEGRIASLMGAEGGHSIANSLGTLRGLYGLGVRYMTLTHNDNVDWADSATDEPKAGGLTAFGREVVREMNRLGMLVDLSHVAATTMRDALDASSAPVIFSHSSARAVCDHPRNVPDDVLERLRANGGMAMVTFVPKFVLQAAVDWTAAADENMRAHGFHHLDTTPEAMKVHRAFEDRQPRPVATVATVADHLDHMREAAGIDHVGIGGDYDGTAFTPDGLADVSGYPNLLAELLDRGWSKADLAKLTWKNAVRVLDAAEDVARGLQATRPPSNATIESLDG
;
A
#
# COMPACT_ATOMS: atom_id res chain seq x y z
N MET A 1 -4.62 -5.56 33.16
CA MET A 1 -4.24 -5.83 31.77
C MET A 1 -3.67 -4.54 31.21
N THR A 2 -2.44 -4.56 30.72
CA THR A 2 -1.83 -3.40 30.05
C THR A 2 -2.46 -3.18 28.67
N SER A 3 -2.34 -1.98 28.10
CA SER A 3 -2.83 -1.67 26.74
C SER A 3 -2.19 -2.57 25.68
N GLN A 4 -0.93 -2.97 25.92
CA GLN A 4 -0.21 -3.98 25.15
C GLN A 4 -0.85 -5.38 25.16
N GLU A 5 -1.27 -5.87 26.34
CA GLU A 5 -1.97 -7.15 26.45
C GLU A 5 -3.36 -7.09 25.81
N ALA A 6 -4.07 -5.97 25.99
CA ALA A 6 -5.38 -5.73 25.40
C ALA A 6 -5.31 -5.63 23.87
N ALA A 7 -4.28 -4.99 23.32
CA ALA A 7 -4.02 -4.93 21.88
C ALA A 7 -3.79 -6.33 21.29
N ARG A 8 -2.94 -7.16 21.92
CA ARG A 8 -2.73 -8.55 21.49
C ARG A 8 -3.99 -9.41 21.61
N GLU A 9 -4.82 -9.19 22.64
CA GLU A 9 -6.11 -9.87 22.77
C GLU A 9 -7.05 -9.51 21.61
N LEU A 10 -7.16 -8.22 21.28
CA LEU A 10 -7.98 -7.75 20.16
C LEU A 10 -7.50 -8.33 18.83
N LEU A 11 -6.19 -8.33 18.57
CA LEU A 11 -5.62 -8.83 17.32
C LEU A 11 -5.79 -10.35 17.13
N ARG A 12 -6.00 -11.11 18.21
CA ARG A 12 -6.38 -12.53 18.07
C ARG A 12 -7.80 -12.71 17.52
N GLU A 13 -8.69 -11.74 17.75
CA GLU A 13 -10.09 -11.79 17.29
C GLU A 13 -10.26 -11.09 15.92
N PHE A 14 -9.68 -9.90 15.80
CA PHE A 14 -9.70 -9.05 14.60
C PHE A 14 -8.25 -8.64 14.26
N PRO A 15 -7.50 -9.52 13.56
CA PRO A 15 -6.11 -9.25 13.21
C PRO A 15 -5.99 -8.13 12.17
N VAL A 16 -4.78 -7.67 11.91
CA VAL A 16 -4.48 -6.65 10.88
C VAL A 16 -4.67 -7.24 9.49
N VAL A 17 -5.39 -6.50 8.63
CA VAL A 17 -5.30 -6.54 7.18
C VAL A 17 -4.34 -5.43 6.78
N ASP A 18 -3.12 -5.79 6.42
CA ASP A 18 -2.12 -4.82 5.97
C ASP A 18 -2.23 -4.61 4.45
N GLY A 19 -2.29 -3.34 4.04
CA GLY A 19 -2.56 -2.92 2.67
C GLY A 19 -1.37 -3.00 1.72
N HIS A 20 -0.13 -3.04 2.23
CA HIS A 20 1.06 -2.95 1.38
C HIS A 20 2.32 -3.47 2.07
N ASN A 21 2.89 -4.54 1.52
CA ASN A 21 4.17 -5.11 1.92
C ASN A 21 4.93 -5.60 0.68
N ASP A 22 6.18 -5.14 0.53
CA ASP A 22 7.04 -5.34 -0.63
C ASP A 22 8.00 -6.53 -0.50
N LEU A 23 7.72 -7.48 0.39
CA LEU A 23 8.48 -8.72 0.50
C LEU A 23 8.81 -9.34 -0.88
N PRO A 24 7.90 -9.45 -1.86
CA PRO A 24 8.25 -9.96 -3.19
C PRO A 24 9.35 -9.16 -3.89
N TRP A 25 9.32 -7.82 -3.84
CA TRP A 25 10.38 -6.99 -4.40
C TRP A 25 11.70 -7.13 -3.62
N ALA A 26 11.65 -7.21 -2.28
CA ALA A 26 12.85 -7.45 -1.48
C ALA A 26 13.49 -8.81 -1.83
N LEU A 27 12.70 -9.87 -2.01
CA LEU A 27 13.17 -11.18 -2.46
C LEU A 27 13.76 -11.13 -3.89
N ARG A 28 13.16 -10.36 -4.80
CA ARG A 28 13.72 -10.09 -6.13
C ARG A 28 15.10 -9.45 -6.02
N ALA A 29 15.20 -8.36 -5.26
CA ALA A 29 16.39 -7.52 -5.21
C ALA A 29 17.55 -8.19 -4.45
N GLN A 30 17.25 -8.87 -3.35
CA GLN A 30 18.28 -9.45 -2.48
C GLN A 30 18.80 -10.81 -2.99
N VAL A 31 17.89 -11.68 -3.46
CA VAL A 31 18.22 -13.09 -3.75
C VAL A 31 17.66 -13.60 -5.07
N ARG A 32 17.11 -12.71 -5.91
CA ARG A 32 16.51 -13.06 -7.22
C ARG A 32 15.54 -14.24 -7.13
N TYR A 33 14.70 -14.22 -6.09
CA TYR A 33 13.71 -15.27 -5.78
C TYR A 33 14.29 -16.64 -5.43
N ASP A 34 15.56 -16.74 -5.04
CA ASP A 34 16.04 -17.93 -4.31
C ASP A 34 15.42 -17.93 -2.90
N LEU A 35 14.23 -18.52 -2.80
CA LEU A 35 13.42 -18.51 -1.57
C LEU A 35 14.03 -19.34 -0.44
N ASP A 36 14.96 -20.25 -0.73
CA ASP A 36 15.68 -20.98 0.33
C ASP A 36 16.71 -20.06 1.02
N ALA A 37 17.29 -19.09 0.29
CA ALA A 37 18.18 -18.08 0.85
C ALA A 37 17.47 -17.04 1.73
N ARG A 38 16.14 -16.98 1.67
CA ARG A 38 15.24 -16.12 2.46
C ARG A 38 13.99 -16.88 2.89
N ASP A 39 14.18 -18.03 3.53
CA ASP A 39 13.06 -18.83 4.04
C ASP A 39 12.31 -18.07 5.14
N ILE A 40 11.11 -17.58 4.83
CA ILE A 40 10.28 -16.79 5.76
C ILE A 40 9.66 -17.63 6.87
N ALA A 41 9.81 -18.95 6.87
CA ALA A 41 9.51 -19.77 8.04
C ALA A 41 10.57 -19.62 9.15
N ALA A 42 11.78 -19.14 8.81
CA ALA A 42 12.87 -18.85 9.74
C ALA A 42 12.93 -17.36 10.11
N ASP A 43 13.75 -17.02 11.10
CA ASP A 43 14.04 -15.64 11.47
C ASP A 43 14.84 -14.93 10.36
N GLN A 44 14.23 -13.91 9.77
CA GLN A 44 14.82 -13.09 8.71
C GLN A 44 15.12 -11.66 9.17
N SER A 45 15.13 -11.38 10.49
CA SER A 45 15.31 -10.03 11.05
C SER A 45 16.60 -9.32 10.63
N ALA A 46 17.63 -10.07 10.23
CA ALA A 46 18.88 -9.51 9.71
C ALA A 46 18.77 -8.96 8.26
N HIS A 47 17.67 -9.26 7.55
CA HIS A 47 17.56 -9.03 6.11
C HIS A 47 16.23 -8.42 5.67
N LEU A 48 15.16 -8.69 6.41
CA LEU A 48 13.79 -8.38 6.05
C LEU A 48 13.04 -7.83 7.26
N HIS A 49 12.05 -6.98 6.99
CA HIS A 49 11.01 -6.63 7.95
C HIS A 49 10.03 -7.80 8.15
N THR A 50 9.94 -8.73 7.19
CA THR A 50 8.90 -9.76 7.18
C THR A 50 9.45 -11.19 7.30
N ASP A 51 8.88 -11.94 8.25
CA ASP A 51 8.85 -13.41 8.28
C ASP A 51 7.58 -13.88 9.00
N ILE A 52 7.24 -15.17 8.87
CA ILE A 52 6.02 -15.75 9.43
C ILE A 52 5.96 -15.61 10.97
N PRO A 53 7.03 -15.91 11.74
CA PRO A 53 7.00 -15.69 13.18
C PRO A 53 6.66 -14.24 13.56
N ARG A 54 7.24 -13.24 12.90
CA ARG A 54 6.96 -11.83 13.18
C ARG A 54 5.57 -11.40 12.71
N LEU A 55 5.08 -11.88 11.56
CA LEU A 55 3.71 -11.63 11.11
C LEU A 55 2.70 -12.09 12.16
N ARG A 56 2.91 -13.30 12.71
CA ARG A 56 2.06 -13.84 13.79
C ARG A 56 2.21 -13.05 15.09
N ALA A 57 3.42 -12.65 15.46
CA ALA A 57 3.66 -11.84 16.65
C ALA A 57 3.00 -10.44 16.54
N GLY A 58 2.97 -9.87 15.34
CA GLY A 58 2.31 -8.61 15.03
C GLY A 58 0.79 -8.71 14.91
N GLY A 59 0.24 -9.92 14.88
CA GLY A 59 -1.20 -10.13 14.70
C GLY A 59 -1.69 -9.77 13.29
N VAL A 60 -0.87 -10.00 12.27
CA VAL A 60 -1.28 -9.89 10.86
C VAL A 60 -2.10 -11.12 10.49
N GLY A 61 -3.31 -10.90 9.96
CA GLY A 61 -4.25 -11.96 9.56
C GLY A 61 -4.65 -11.88 8.10
N ALA A 62 -4.39 -10.76 7.43
CA ALA A 62 -4.36 -10.68 5.99
C ALA A 62 -3.25 -9.73 5.53
N GLN A 63 -2.67 -10.02 4.38
CA GLN A 63 -1.66 -9.20 3.74
C GLN A 63 -2.00 -9.05 2.27
N TYR A 64 -2.03 -7.81 1.79
CA TYR A 64 -1.85 -7.55 0.37
C TYR A 64 -0.36 -7.52 0.08
N TRP A 65 0.12 -8.55 -0.62
CA TRP A 65 1.49 -8.63 -1.09
C TRP A 65 1.62 -7.74 -2.33
N SER A 66 2.47 -6.72 -2.24
CA SER A 66 2.77 -5.88 -3.38
C SER A 66 3.46 -6.69 -4.46
N VAL A 67 2.94 -6.62 -5.69
CA VAL A 67 3.61 -7.13 -6.89
C VAL A 67 4.25 -5.99 -7.67
N TYR A 68 4.77 -4.99 -6.94
CA TYR A 68 5.50 -3.84 -7.46
C TYR A 68 6.61 -4.22 -8.43
N VAL A 69 6.75 -3.39 -9.45
CA VAL A 69 7.90 -3.37 -10.34
C VAL A 69 8.29 -1.93 -10.63
N ARG A 70 9.56 -1.69 -10.93
CA ARG A 70 10.03 -0.34 -11.26
C ARG A 70 9.32 0.24 -12.48
N THR A 71 9.04 1.54 -12.41
CA THR A 71 8.45 2.35 -13.49
C THR A 71 9.35 2.43 -14.73
N ASP A 72 10.67 2.36 -14.54
CA ASP A 72 11.67 2.33 -15.62
C ASP A 72 12.00 0.91 -16.13
N SER A 73 11.21 -0.11 -15.73
CA SER A 73 11.38 -1.46 -16.27
C SER A 73 11.08 -1.48 -17.78
N PRO A 74 11.95 -2.07 -18.62
CA PRO A 74 11.70 -2.17 -20.06
C PRO A 74 10.56 -3.14 -20.41
N ASP A 75 10.25 -4.08 -19.52
CA ASP A 75 9.11 -5.00 -19.64
C ASP A 75 8.39 -5.10 -18.28
N PRO A 76 7.53 -4.11 -17.96
CA PRO A 76 6.86 -4.06 -16.66
C PRO A 76 5.85 -5.21 -16.50
N VAL A 77 5.27 -5.71 -17.60
CA VAL A 77 4.30 -6.81 -17.55
C VAL A 77 5.00 -8.11 -17.16
N ALA A 78 6.10 -8.48 -17.83
CA ALA A 78 6.84 -9.70 -17.49
C ALA A 78 7.35 -9.67 -16.05
N ALA A 79 7.90 -8.53 -15.61
CA ALA A 79 8.35 -8.37 -14.23
C ALA A 79 7.19 -8.50 -13.22
N THR A 80 5.99 -7.98 -13.55
CA THR A 80 4.81 -8.11 -12.69
C THR A 80 4.37 -9.57 -12.58
N LEU A 81 4.46 -10.35 -13.67
CA LEU A 81 4.19 -11.78 -13.66
C LEU A 81 5.18 -12.55 -12.77
N GLU A 82 6.46 -12.18 -12.78
CA GLU A 82 7.49 -12.76 -11.89
C GLU A 82 7.19 -12.47 -10.40
N GLN A 83 6.73 -11.25 -10.09
CA GLN A 83 6.31 -10.88 -8.73
C GLN A 83 5.09 -11.69 -8.27
N ILE A 84 4.08 -11.85 -9.14
CA ILE A 84 2.91 -12.70 -8.88
C ILE A 84 3.35 -14.15 -8.65
N ASP A 85 4.28 -14.67 -9.47
CA ASP A 85 4.80 -16.02 -9.31
C ASP A 85 5.53 -16.19 -7.97
N CYS A 86 6.34 -15.22 -7.55
CA CYS A 86 6.98 -15.22 -6.23
C CYS A 86 5.96 -15.37 -5.09
N VAL A 87 4.86 -14.60 -5.10
CA VAL A 87 3.80 -14.73 -4.09
C VAL A 87 3.16 -16.12 -4.11
N ARG A 88 2.91 -16.69 -5.31
CA ARG A 88 2.35 -18.05 -5.45
C ARG A 88 3.31 -19.14 -4.97
N GLN A 89 4.61 -18.96 -5.15
CA GLN A 89 5.63 -19.86 -4.60
C GLN A 89 5.64 -19.81 -3.07
N LEU A 90 5.57 -18.62 -2.46
CA LEU A 90 5.47 -18.47 -1.00
C LEU A 90 4.23 -19.19 -0.45
N LEU A 91 3.06 -19.01 -1.09
CA LEU A 91 1.82 -19.69 -0.74
C LEU A 91 1.94 -21.22 -0.81
N THR A 92 2.64 -21.72 -1.82
CA THR A 92 2.86 -23.17 -2.02
C THR A 92 3.82 -23.74 -0.97
N ARG A 93 4.84 -22.98 -0.58
CA ARG A 93 5.85 -23.38 0.40
C ARG A 93 5.34 -23.36 1.85
N HIS A 94 4.40 -22.47 2.16
CA HIS A 94 3.92 -22.25 3.54
C HIS A 94 2.38 -22.40 3.66
N PRO A 95 1.78 -23.54 3.26
CA PRO A 95 0.32 -23.71 3.20
C PRO A 95 -0.36 -23.75 4.58
N GLU A 96 0.40 -24.08 5.63
CA GLU A 96 -0.07 -24.10 7.02
C GLU A 96 -0.19 -22.67 7.61
N ASP A 97 0.58 -21.72 7.07
CA ASP A 97 0.62 -20.34 7.57
C ASP A 97 -0.12 -19.37 6.66
N LEU A 98 -0.03 -19.56 5.34
CA LEU A 98 -0.56 -18.68 4.32
C LEU A 98 -1.69 -19.35 3.56
N ARG A 99 -2.76 -18.60 3.28
CA ARG A 99 -3.88 -19.05 2.46
C ARG A 99 -4.12 -18.05 1.32
N PRO A 100 -4.24 -18.50 0.05
CA PRO A 100 -4.64 -17.58 -1.03
C PRO A 100 -6.03 -17.02 -0.73
N ALA A 101 -6.19 -15.71 -0.86
CA ALA A 101 -7.47 -15.03 -0.73
C ALA A 101 -7.76 -14.17 -1.96
N LEU A 102 -8.89 -14.43 -2.60
CA LEU A 102 -9.35 -13.74 -3.81
C LEU A 102 -10.64 -12.97 -3.57
N THR A 103 -11.27 -13.15 -2.41
CA THR A 103 -12.54 -12.54 -2.05
C THR A 103 -12.57 -12.16 -0.57
N ALA A 104 -13.51 -11.32 -0.18
CA ALA A 104 -13.79 -11.01 1.21
C ALA A 104 -14.15 -12.28 2.01
N ALA A 105 -14.85 -13.24 1.39
CA ALA A 105 -15.17 -14.52 2.01
C ALA A 105 -13.92 -15.38 2.25
N ASP A 106 -12.93 -15.35 1.35
CA ASP A 106 -11.65 -16.05 1.58
C ASP A 106 -10.86 -15.46 2.74
N MET A 107 -10.92 -14.14 2.92
CA MET A 107 -10.29 -13.48 4.08
C MET A 107 -10.88 -13.99 5.39
N GLU A 108 -12.22 -14.05 5.48
CA GLU A 108 -12.91 -14.59 6.66
C GLU A 108 -12.62 -16.08 6.88
N ALA A 109 -12.55 -16.85 5.79
CA ALA A 109 -12.22 -18.27 5.88
C ALA A 109 -10.77 -18.51 6.36
N ALA A 110 -9.80 -17.70 5.90
CA ALA A 110 -8.42 -17.75 6.39
C ALA A 110 -8.34 -17.43 7.89
N ARG A 111 -9.05 -16.38 8.32
CA ARG A 111 -9.12 -15.99 9.74
C ARG A 111 -9.72 -17.12 10.60
N GLY A 112 -10.80 -17.76 10.13
CA GLY A 112 -11.42 -18.88 10.83
C GLY A 112 -10.52 -20.11 10.99
N GLU A 113 -9.54 -20.26 10.10
CA GLU A 113 -8.55 -21.34 10.12
C GLU A 113 -7.22 -20.95 10.79
N GLY A 114 -7.07 -19.71 11.25
CA GLY A 114 -5.82 -19.22 11.84
C GLY A 114 -4.67 -19.06 10.85
N ARG A 115 -4.97 -18.93 9.55
CA ARG A 115 -4.02 -18.68 8.47
C ARG A 115 -4.08 -17.22 8.02
N ILE A 116 -2.96 -16.71 7.49
CA ILE A 116 -2.87 -15.35 6.96
C ILE A 116 -3.44 -15.36 5.54
N ALA A 117 -4.53 -14.63 5.32
CA ALA A 117 -5.08 -14.39 3.99
C ALA A 117 -4.06 -13.61 3.15
N SER A 118 -3.62 -14.20 2.05
CA SER A 118 -2.63 -13.62 1.15
C SER A 118 -3.30 -13.19 -0.14
N LEU A 119 -3.40 -11.88 -0.32
CA LEU A 119 -3.90 -11.21 -1.51
C LEU A 119 -2.74 -10.58 -2.28
N MET A 120 -2.99 -10.08 -3.48
CA MET A 120 -1.98 -9.36 -4.28
C MET A 120 -2.49 -8.00 -4.72
N GLY A 121 -1.60 -7.02 -4.78
CA GLY A 121 -1.87 -5.69 -5.30
C GLY A 121 -0.76 -5.21 -6.21
N ALA A 122 -1.12 -4.74 -7.41
CA ALA A 122 -0.14 -4.19 -8.34
C ALA A 122 0.12 -2.72 -8.01
N GLU A 123 1.38 -2.30 -8.02
CA GLU A 123 1.76 -0.95 -7.64
C GLU A 123 2.22 -0.14 -8.86
N GLY A 124 1.24 0.43 -9.56
CA GLY A 124 1.43 1.33 -10.69
C GLY A 124 0.79 0.85 -11.98
N GLY A 125 0.18 1.78 -12.71
CA GLY A 125 -0.50 1.53 -13.98
C GLY A 125 0.41 1.07 -15.12
N HIS A 126 1.73 1.23 -15.00
CA HIS A 126 2.69 0.71 -15.98
C HIS A 126 2.67 -0.83 -16.04
N SER A 127 2.25 -1.53 -14.98
CA SER A 127 2.08 -2.98 -14.96
C SER A 127 1.07 -3.51 -15.99
N ILE A 128 0.18 -2.65 -16.53
CA ILE A 128 -0.78 -3.05 -17.57
C ILE A 128 -0.36 -2.65 -18.99
N ALA A 129 0.73 -1.90 -19.14
CA ALA A 129 1.22 -1.42 -20.44
C ALA A 129 0.12 -0.87 -21.36
N ASN A 130 -0.72 0.04 -20.83
CA ASN A 130 -1.87 0.67 -21.49
C ASN A 130 -2.90 -0.33 -22.08
N SER A 131 -2.97 -1.56 -21.56
CA SER A 131 -3.84 -2.61 -22.07
C SER A 131 -4.87 -3.04 -21.04
N LEU A 132 -6.15 -2.79 -21.34
CA LEU A 132 -7.27 -3.31 -20.55
C LEU A 132 -7.32 -4.85 -20.59
N GLY A 133 -6.81 -5.48 -21.66
CA GLY A 133 -6.65 -6.93 -21.71
C GLY A 133 -5.65 -7.44 -20.67
N THR A 134 -4.53 -6.73 -20.50
CA THR A 134 -3.52 -7.04 -19.49
C THR A 134 -4.09 -6.84 -18.08
N LEU A 135 -4.80 -5.74 -17.83
CA LEU A 135 -5.51 -5.50 -16.56
C LEU A 135 -6.41 -6.68 -16.17
N ARG A 136 -7.25 -7.15 -17.10
CA ARG A 136 -8.10 -8.33 -16.88
C ARG A 136 -7.28 -9.60 -16.62
N GLY A 137 -6.15 -9.76 -17.31
CA GLY A 137 -5.20 -10.85 -17.10
C GLY A 137 -4.64 -10.86 -15.67
N LEU A 138 -4.17 -9.71 -15.17
CA LEU A 138 -3.68 -9.56 -13.80
C LEU A 138 -4.77 -9.90 -12.77
N TYR A 139 -6.00 -9.44 -12.99
CA TYR A 139 -7.14 -9.81 -12.13
C TYR A 139 -7.37 -11.33 -12.11
N GLY A 140 -7.33 -11.97 -13.28
CA GLY A 140 -7.46 -13.42 -13.43
C GLY A 140 -6.34 -14.21 -12.76
N LEU A 141 -5.16 -13.61 -12.61
CA LEU A 141 -4.02 -14.17 -11.86
C LEU A 141 -4.11 -13.95 -10.35
N GLY A 142 -5.07 -13.17 -9.87
CA GLY A 142 -5.35 -12.99 -8.44
C GLY A 142 -5.07 -11.58 -7.90
N VAL A 143 -4.68 -10.62 -8.73
CA VAL A 143 -4.49 -9.22 -8.30
C VAL A 143 -5.85 -8.60 -7.92
N ARG A 144 -5.91 -7.90 -6.79
CA ARG A 144 -7.15 -7.35 -6.21
C ARG A 144 -7.16 -5.85 -5.98
N TYR A 145 -6.01 -5.18 -6.05
CA TYR A 145 -5.97 -3.75 -6.30
C TYR A 145 -4.91 -3.41 -7.34
N MET A 146 -5.01 -2.23 -7.93
CA MET A 146 -3.90 -1.61 -8.66
C MET A 146 -3.77 -0.14 -8.27
N THR A 147 -2.58 0.26 -7.83
CA THR A 147 -2.21 1.68 -7.65
C THR A 147 -2.11 2.31 -9.04
N LEU A 148 -2.78 3.43 -9.28
CA LEU A 148 -2.88 3.96 -10.66
C LEU A 148 -1.54 4.47 -11.20
N THR A 149 -0.67 4.99 -10.32
CA THR A 149 0.73 5.33 -10.62
C THR A 149 1.63 4.77 -9.53
N HIS A 150 2.93 4.73 -9.79
CA HIS A 150 3.93 4.70 -8.72
C HIS A 150 4.52 6.12 -8.62
N ASN A 151 5.85 6.29 -8.49
CA ASN A 151 6.47 7.61 -8.34
C ASN A 151 6.45 8.48 -9.60
N ASP A 152 6.31 7.90 -10.79
CA ASP A 152 6.31 8.62 -12.06
C ASP A 152 4.92 8.61 -12.70
N ASN A 153 4.63 9.62 -13.52
CA ASN A 153 3.44 9.64 -14.35
C ASN A 153 3.41 8.41 -15.29
N VAL A 154 2.20 7.92 -15.56
CA VAL A 154 1.94 7.01 -16.69
C VAL A 154 1.18 7.79 -17.77
N ASP A 155 0.99 7.19 -18.95
CA ASP A 155 0.38 7.91 -20.09
C ASP A 155 -1.03 8.46 -19.81
N TRP A 156 -1.72 7.93 -18.82
CA TRP A 156 -3.14 8.20 -18.53
C TRP A 156 -3.43 8.67 -17.10
N ALA A 157 -2.43 8.80 -16.23
CA ALA A 157 -2.58 9.24 -14.85
C ALA A 157 -1.36 9.98 -14.31
N ASP A 158 -1.60 11.06 -13.54
CA ASP A 158 -0.55 11.84 -12.89
C ASP A 158 -0.17 11.27 -11.50
N SER A 159 1.12 11.18 -11.23
CA SER A 159 1.75 10.87 -9.95
C SER A 159 1.91 12.13 -9.08
N ALA A 160 1.88 11.97 -7.76
CA ALA A 160 2.09 13.06 -6.82
C ALA A 160 3.55 13.54 -6.75
N THR A 161 4.50 12.71 -7.19
CA THR A 161 5.95 12.97 -7.13
C THR A 161 6.55 13.27 -8.49
N ASP A 162 5.72 13.64 -9.46
CA ASP A 162 6.12 14.02 -10.81
C ASP A 162 5.43 15.35 -11.21
N GLU A 163 5.87 15.95 -12.30
CA GLU A 163 5.30 17.18 -12.84
C GLU A 163 3.94 16.90 -13.50
N PRO A 164 2.94 17.81 -13.39
CA PRO A 164 1.63 17.61 -14.00
C PRO A 164 1.70 17.40 -15.52
N LYS A 165 0.99 16.38 -16.04
CA LYS A 165 0.94 16.07 -17.48
C LYS A 165 -0.49 15.85 -17.99
N ALA A 166 -1.23 14.91 -17.41
CA ALA A 166 -2.60 14.59 -17.78
C ALA A 166 -3.63 15.54 -17.13
N GLY A 167 -3.26 16.20 -16.04
CA GLY A 167 -4.16 17.01 -15.22
C GLY A 167 -5.02 16.18 -14.27
N GLY A 168 -4.59 14.97 -13.91
CA GLY A 168 -5.39 13.97 -13.20
C GLY A 168 -5.49 12.65 -13.98
N LEU A 169 -6.70 12.26 -14.37
CA LEU A 169 -6.96 11.11 -15.27
C LEU A 169 -7.38 11.57 -16.67
N THR A 170 -6.75 10.98 -17.69
CA THR A 170 -7.20 11.11 -19.08
C THR A 170 -8.52 10.36 -19.33
N ALA A 171 -9.04 10.39 -20.57
CA ALA A 171 -10.24 9.63 -20.91
C ALA A 171 -9.97 8.11 -20.83
N PHE A 172 -8.79 7.65 -21.26
CA PHE A 172 -8.35 6.28 -21.04
C PHE A 172 -8.15 5.96 -19.56
N GLY A 173 -7.59 6.86 -18.75
CA GLY A 173 -7.44 6.64 -17.31
C GLY A 173 -8.78 6.43 -16.60
N ARG A 174 -9.82 7.18 -16.99
CA ARG A 174 -11.20 6.96 -16.50
C ARG A 174 -11.77 5.62 -17.00
N GLU A 175 -11.40 5.16 -18.19
CA GLU A 175 -11.78 3.83 -18.70
C GLU A 175 -11.10 2.69 -17.93
N VAL A 176 -9.84 2.87 -17.53
CA VAL A 176 -9.13 1.95 -16.63
C VAL A 176 -9.89 1.81 -15.31
N VAL A 177 -10.25 2.93 -14.66
CA VAL A 177 -11.08 2.92 -13.43
C VAL A 177 -12.41 2.20 -13.64
N ARG A 178 -13.10 2.47 -14.75
CA ARG A 178 -14.37 1.78 -15.08
C ARG A 178 -14.17 0.27 -15.26
N GLU A 179 -13.10 -0.18 -15.90
CA GLU A 179 -12.84 -1.60 -16.08
C GLU A 179 -12.42 -2.27 -14.75
N MET A 180 -11.66 -1.59 -13.90
CA MET A 180 -11.35 -2.05 -12.52
C MET A 180 -12.63 -2.27 -11.72
N ASN A 181 -13.57 -1.32 -11.74
CA ASN A 181 -14.88 -1.48 -11.09
C ASN A 181 -15.69 -2.64 -11.67
N ARG A 182 -15.64 -2.87 -13.00
CA ARG A 182 -16.32 -4.01 -13.64
C ARG A 182 -15.72 -5.35 -13.18
N LEU A 183 -14.42 -5.38 -12.96
CA LEU A 183 -13.71 -6.59 -12.52
C LEU A 183 -13.95 -6.90 -11.04
N GLY A 184 -14.07 -5.87 -10.21
CA GLY A 184 -13.95 -5.99 -8.76
C GLY A 184 -12.51 -5.82 -8.29
N MET A 185 -11.67 -5.17 -9.10
CA MET A 185 -10.34 -4.73 -8.69
C MET A 185 -10.48 -3.37 -8.01
N LEU A 186 -9.96 -3.26 -6.78
CA LEU A 186 -9.94 -2.01 -6.03
C LEU A 186 -9.03 -1.00 -6.73
N VAL A 187 -9.53 0.24 -6.84
CA VAL A 187 -8.75 1.38 -7.32
C VAL A 187 -7.92 1.89 -6.14
N ASP A 188 -6.60 1.79 -6.24
CA ASP A 188 -5.69 2.31 -5.23
C ASP A 188 -5.14 3.68 -5.65
N LEU A 189 -5.26 4.63 -4.72
CA LEU A 189 -4.92 6.04 -4.87
C LEU A 189 -3.70 6.45 -4.04
N SER A 190 -2.97 5.50 -3.45
CA SER A 190 -1.58 5.76 -3.08
C SER A 190 -0.79 6.25 -4.31
N HIS A 191 0.29 6.99 -4.09
CA HIS A 191 1.18 7.61 -5.09
C HIS A 191 0.59 8.70 -5.98
N VAL A 192 -0.69 8.63 -6.35
CA VAL A 192 -1.26 9.50 -7.39
C VAL A 192 -1.37 10.97 -6.94
N ALA A 193 -1.31 11.89 -7.89
CA ALA A 193 -1.52 13.31 -7.62
C ALA A 193 -2.92 13.58 -7.03
N ALA A 194 -3.07 14.65 -6.25
CA ALA A 194 -4.37 15.02 -5.69
C ALA A 194 -5.45 15.29 -6.77
N THR A 195 -5.06 15.73 -7.97
CA THR A 195 -5.94 15.83 -9.14
C THR A 195 -6.46 14.45 -9.54
N THR A 196 -5.56 13.47 -9.67
CA THR A 196 -5.87 12.07 -9.97
C THR A 196 -6.76 11.43 -8.90
N MET A 197 -6.52 11.73 -7.61
CA MET A 197 -7.39 11.27 -6.51
C MET A 197 -8.85 11.71 -6.72
N ARG A 198 -9.06 12.99 -7.03
CA ARG A 198 -10.41 13.55 -7.23
C ARG A 198 -11.08 12.98 -8.47
N ASP A 199 -10.34 12.86 -9.57
CA ASP A 199 -10.84 12.29 -10.82
C ASP A 199 -11.22 10.82 -10.69
N ALA A 200 -10.44 10.03 -9.95
CA ALA A 200 -10.75 8.64 -9.69
C ALA A 200 -11.99 8.50 -8.81
N LEU A 201 -12.14 9.34 -7.78
CA LEU A 201 -13.35 9.37 -6.94
C LEU A 201 -14.59 9.83 -7.72
N ASP A 202 -14.44 10.67 -8.75
CA ASP A 202 -15.55 11.05 -9.65
C ASP A 202 -15.91 9.90 -10.61
N ALA A 203 -14.92 9.17 -11.11
CA ALA A 203 -15.11 8.11 -12.09
C ALA A 203 -15.52 6.77 -11.46
N SER A 204 -15.18 6.53 -10.19
CA SER A 204 -15.37 5.23 -9.57
C SER A 204 -16.78 5.04 -9.02
N SER A 205 -17.35 3.88 -9.33
CA SER A 205 -18.63 3.39 -8.81
C SER A 205 -18.48 2.42 -7.64
N ALA A 206 -17.25 2.05 -7.29
CA ALA A 206 -16.93 1.17 -6.17
C ALA A 206 -16.09 1.93 -5.11
N PRO A 207 -16.04 1.42 -3.88
CA PRO A 207 -15.08 1.88 -2.88
C PRO A 207 -13.64 1.87 -3.40
N VAL A 208 -12.93 2.98 -3.22
CA VAL A 208 -11.49 3.10 -3.51
C VAL A 208 -10.66 2.84 -2.26
N ILE A 209 -9.37 2.61 -2.42
CA ILE A 209 -8.43 2.54 -1.30
C ILE A 209 -7.27 3.52 -1.47
N PHE A 210 -6.60 3.82 -0.36
CA PHE A 210 -5.19 4.18 -0.34
C PHE A 210 -4.48 3.06 0.39
N SER A 211 -3.72 2.22 -0.30
CA SER A 211 -3.05 1.03 0.25
C SER A 211 -2.00 1.37 1.32
N HIS A 212 -1.32 2.52 1.20
CA HIS A 212 -0.29 3.00 2.12
C HIS A 212 -0.10 4.53 1.95
N SER A 213 -0.99 5.33 2.53
CA SER A 213 -0.86 6.80 2.53
C SER A 213 -1.40 7.39 3.83
N SER A 214 -0.75 8.44 4.33
CA SER A 214 -1.10 9.09 5.61
C SER A 214 -1.75 10.47 5.37
N ALA A 215 -2.14 11.20 6.43
CA ALA A 215 -2.81 12.51 6.30
C ALA A 215 -1.86 13.67 5.94
N ARG A 216 -2.22 14.46 4.91
CA ARG A 216 -1.40 15.60 4.46
C ARG A 216 -1.50 16.80 5.38
N ALA A 217 -2.64 17.01 6.03
CA ALA A 217 -2.82 18.09 6.99
C ALA A 217 -1.94 17.93 8.25
N VAL A 218 -1.56 16.69 8.59
CA VAL A 218 -0.66 16.39 9.72
C VAL A 218 0.81 16.54 9.31
N CYS A 219 1.15 16.15 8.08
CA CYS A 219 2.50 16.26 7.53
C CYS A 219 2.42 16.55 6.03
N ASP A 220 2.83 17.76 5.62
CA ASP A 220 2.64 18.23 4.24
C ASP A 220 3.65 17.58 3.30
N HIS A 221 3.23 16.47 2.69
CA HIS A 221 4.02 15.72 1.71
C HIS A 221 3.11 15.24 0.58
N PRO A 222 3.55 15.27 -0.69
CA PRO A 222 2.72 14.88 -1.84
C PRO A 222 2.20 13.43 -1.78
N ARG A 223 2.91 12.52 -1.11
CA ARG A 223 2.40 11.15 -0.89
C ARG A 223 1.24 11.06 0.09
N ASN A 224 0.97 12.09 0.89
CA ASN A 224 -0.12 12.08 1.86
C ASN A 224 -1.44 12.59 1.26
N VAL A 225 -2.56 12.17 1.84
CA VAL A 225 -3.93 12.42 1.37
C VAL A 225 -4.44 13.77 1.91
N PRO A 226 -4.90 14.69 1.05
CA PRO A 226 -5.56 15.93 1.47
C PRO A 226 -6.91 15.70 2.15
N ASP A 227 -7.31 16.61 3.04
CA ASP A 227 -8.58 16.50 3.78
C ASP A 227 -9.81 16.48 2.86
N ASP A 228 -9.82 17.29 1.80
CA ASP A 228 -10.93 17.30 0.83
C ASP A 228 -11.13 15.94 0.13
N VAL A 229 -10.08 15.13 0.05
CA VAL A 229 -10.13 13.77 -0.49
C VAL A 229 -10.56 12.76 0.59
N LEU A 230 -10.04 12.90 1.82
CA LEU A 230 -10.45 12.06 2.96
C LEU A 230 -11.95 12.18 3.25
N GLU A 231 -12.50 13.39 3.21
CA GLU A 231 -13.94 13.65 3.42
C GLU A 231 -14.83 12.93 2.41
N ARG A 232 -14.36 12.74 1.17
CA ARG A 232 -15.10 12.07 0.09
C ARG A 232 -15.21 10.55 0.30
N LEU A 233 -14.37 9.94 1.13
CA LEU A 233 -14.41 8.50 1.39
C LEU A 233 -15.73 8.05 2.04
N ARG A 234 -16.39 8.95 2.79
CA ARG A 234 -17.71 8.67 3.39
C ARG A 234 -18.78 8.36 2.34
N ALA A 235 -18.79 9.15 1.27
CA ALA A 235 -19.75 8.99 0.17
C ALA A 235 -19.34 7.85 -0.78
N ASN A 236 -18.03 7.69 -1.03
CA ASN A 236 -17.51 6.64 -1.89
C ASN A 236 -17.57 5.23 -1.24
N GLY A 237 -17.47 5.14 0.08
CA GLY A 237 -17.43 3.88 0.84
C GLY A 237 -16.02 3.28 1.01
N GLY A 238 -15.01 3.92 0.44
CA GLY A 238 -13.60 3.54 0.48
C GLY A 238 -12.90 3.67 1.83
N MET A 239 -11.59 3.48 1.84
CA MET A 239 -10.77 3.64 3.05
C MET A 239 -9.34 4.12 2.73
N ALA A 240 -8.72 4.83 3.67
CA ALA A 240 -7.31 5.18 3.61
C ALA A 240 -6.50 4.38 4.64
N MET A 241 -5.49 3.65 4.19
CA MET A 241 -4.66 2.78 5.01
C MET A 241 -3.37 3.53 5.37
N VAL A 242 -3.24 3.90 6.66
CA VAL A 242 -2.12 4.71 7.14
C VAL A 242 -0.80 3.97 6.92
N THR A 243 0.23 4.69 6.46
CA THR A 243 1.57 4.13 6.28
C THR A 243 2.55 4.59 7.35
N PHE A 244 3.67 3.88 7.48
CA PHE A 244 4.67 4.11 8.52
C PHE A 244 5.92 4.81 8.02
N VAL A 245 6.04 5.09 6.72
CA VAL A 245 7.23 5.68 6.09
C VAL A 245 7.63 6.99 6.79
N PRO A 246 8.76 7.05 7.52
CA PRO A 246 9.11 8.20 8.36
C PRO A 246 9.18 9.51 7.59
N LYS A 247 9.74 9.49 6.37
CA LYS A 247 9.83 10.67 5.50
C LYS A 247 8.49 11.16 4.94
N PHE A 248 7.38 10.48 5.24
CA PHE A 248 6.02 10.96 4.94
C PHE A 248 5.28 11.36 6.21
N VAL A 249 5.53 10.70 7.34
CA VAL A 249 4.72 10.88 8.56
C VAL A 249 5.34 11.80 9.62
N LEU A 250 6.65 12.06 9.55
CA LEU A 250 7.31 12.97 10.49
C LEU A 250 7.76 14.22 9.75
N GLN A 251 7.23 15.39 10.13
CA GLN A 251 7.59 16.67 9.50
C GLN A 251 9.11 16.91 9.51
N ALA A 252 9.77 16.62 10.64
CA ALA A 252 11.23 16.72 10.71
C ALA A 252 11.95 15.82 9.69
N ALA A 253 11.43 14.63 9.38
CA ALA A 253 11.99 13.73 8.38
C ALA A 253 11.69 14.19 6.94
N VAL A 254 10.53 14.82 6.70
CA VAL A 254 10.23 15.50 5.43
C VAL A 254 11.26 16.61 5.19
N ASP A 255 11.41 17.51 6.15
CA ASP A 255 12.34 18.65 6.08
C ASP A 255 13.79 18.18 5.91
N TRP A 256 14.19 17.15 6.66
CA TRP A 256 15.51 16.55 6.57
C TRP A 256 15.76 15.92 5.19
N THR A 257 14.77 15.22 4.62
CA THR A 257 14.89 14.60 3.29
C THR A 257 15.02 15.65 2.20
N ALA A 258 14.23 16.73 2.28
CA ALA A 258 14.34 17.86 1.36
C ALA A 258 15.73 18.52 1.40
N ALA A 259 16.28 18.72 2.60
CA ALA A 259 17.64 19.25 2.79
C ALA A 259 18.72 18.28 2.27
N ALA A 260 18.55 16.97 2.47
CA ALA A 260 19.44 15.96 1.93
C ALA A 260 19.46 15.97 0.40
N ASP A 261 18.28 16.07 -0.23
CA ASP A 261 18.12 16.12 -1.68
C ASP A 261 18.74 17.39 -2.28
N GLU A 262 18.56 18.54 -1.62
CA GLU A 262 19.23 19.78 -2.00
C GLU A 262 20.75 19.66 -1.89
N ASN A 263 21.25 19.04 -0.81
CA ASN A 263 22.67 18.77 -0.65
C ASN A 263 23.20 17.87 -1.78
N MET A 264 22.48 16.83 -2.18
CA MET A 264 22.88 15.98 -3.32
C MET A 264 22.97 16.79 -4.62
N ARG A 265 21.96 17.60 -4.93
CA ARG A 265 21.94 18.48 -6.11
C ARG A 265 23.07 19.51 -6.08
N ALA A 266 23.38 20.09 -4.93
CA ALA A 266 24.49 21.04 -4.76
C ALA A 266 25.87 20.41 -5.05
N HIS A 267 25.99 19.10 -4.92
CA HIS A 267 27.19 18.33 -5.26
C HIS A 267 27.15 17.72 -6.67
N GLY A 268 26.15 18.09 -7.49
CA GLY A 268 26.04 17.67 -8.89
C GLY A 268 25.43 16.28 -9.10
N PHE A 269 24.81 15.68 -8.07
CA PHE A 269 24.13 14.39 -8.17
C PHE A 269 22.63 14.56 -8.32
N HIS A 270 22.00 13.61 -9.02
CA HIS A 270 20.56 13.41 -8.89
C HIS A 270 20.26 12.94 -7.46
N HIS A 271 19.17 13.40 -6.85
CA HIS A 271 18.86 13.08 -5.46
C HIS A 271 18.57 11.57 -5.22
N LEU A 272 18.23 10.83 -6.28
CA LEU A 272 18.08 9.36 -6.26
C LEU A 272 19.36 8.60 -6.67
N ASP A 273 20.49 9.27 -6.85
CA ASP A 273 21.75 8.62 -7.24
C ASP A 273 22.31 7.76 -6.11
N THR A 274 22.63 6.50 -6.40
CA THR A 274 23.13 5.49 -5.45
C THR A 274 24.58 5.06 -5.71
N THR A 275 25.31 5.78 -6.57
CA THR A 275 26.74 5.53 -6.81
C THR A 275 27.57 5.68 -5.53
N PRO A 276 28.74 5.02 -5.41
CA PRO A 276 29.62 5.15 -4.25
C PRO A 276 29.96 6.61 -3.89
N GLU A 277 30.14 7.46 -4.91
CA GLU A 277 30.42 8.89 -4.79
C GLU A 277 29.22 9.67 -4.23
N ALA A 278 28.03 9.45 -4.79
CA ALA A 278 26.77 10.03 -4.30
C ALA A 278 26.49 9.62 -2.85
N MET A 279 26.67 8.34 -2.50
CA MET A 279 26.50 7.81 -1.15
C MET A 279 27.54 8.36 -0.15
N LYS A 280 28.74 8.74 -0.62
CA LYS A 280 29.71 9.44 0.24
C LYS A 280 29.22 10.84 0.60
N VAL A 281 28.63 11.57 -0.36
CA VAL A 281 28.03 12.89 -0.11
C VAL A 281 26.85 12.78 0.87
N HIS A 282 25.95 11.81 0.65
CA HIS A 282 24.79 11.61 1.53
C HIS A 282 25.21 11.26 2.97
N ARG A 283 26.17 10.34 3.15
CA ARG A 283 26.69 10.00 4.49
C ARG A 283 27.33 11.20 5.19
N ALA A 284 28.10 12.01 4.46
CA ALA A 284 28.71 13.21 5.03
C ALA A 284 27.68 14.28 5.45
N PHE A 285 26.49 14.28 4.84
CA PHE A 285 25.35 15.08 5.28
C PHE A 285 24.73 14.50 6.56
N GLU A 286 24.45 13.20 6.58
CA GLU A 286 23.87 12.50 7.74
C GLU A 286 24.75 12.56 8.99
N ASP A 287 26.08 12.51 8.85
CA ASP A 287 27.04 12.68 9.97
C ASP A 287 26.92 14.07 10.64
N ARG A 288 26.54 15.10 9.87
CA ARG A 288 26.41 16.49 10.35
C ARG A 288 24.99 16.82 10.79
N GLN A 289 24.02 16.19 10.16
CA GLN A 289 22.60 16.32 10.43
C GLN A 289 22.02 14.91 10.60
N PRO A 290 22.03 14.38 11.84
CA PRO A 290 21.48 13.06 12.11
C PRO A 290 20.02 12.95 11.67
N ARG A 291 19.67 11.82 11.07
CA ARG A 291 18.31 11.55 10.62
C ARG A 291 17.33 11.56 11.80
N PRO A 292 16.19 12.27 11.71
CA PRO A 292 15.15 12.23 12.73
C PRO A 292 14.41 10.90 12.70
N VAL A 293 13.99 10.44 13.87
CA VAL A 293 13.33 9.13 14.07
C VAL A 293 11.87 9.34 14.41
N ALA A 294 10.97 8.76 13.60
CA ALA A 294 9.54 8.72 13.88
C ALA A 294 9.23 7.71 14.99
N THR A 295 8.03 7.78 15.58
CA THR A 295 7.60 6.86 16.64
C THR A 295 6.20 6.32 16.35
N VAL A 296 5.76 5.34 17.14
CA VAL A 296 4.34 4.91 17.17
C VAL A 296 3.38 6.10 17.32
N ALA A 297 3.69 7.06 18.21
CA ALA A 297 2.85 8.24 18.43
C ALA A 297 2.70 9.09 17.16
N THR A 298 3.77 9.21 16.36
CA THR A 298 3.74 9.91 15.07
C THR A 298 2.68 9.30 14.14
N VAL A 299 2.63 7.97 14.04
CA VAL A 299 1.63 7.28 13.21
C VAL A 299 0.22 7.42 13.79
N ALA A 300 0.09 7.36 15.12
CA ALA A 300 -1.19 7.55 15.78
C ALA A 300 -1.77 8.98 15.59
N ASP A 301 -0.92 10.01 15.50
CA ASP A 301 -1.35 11.39 15.18
C ASP A 301 -2.03 11.46 13.79
N HIS A 302 -1.49 10.75 12.79
CA HIS A 302 -2.13 10.63 11.50
C HIS A 302 -3.49 9.91 11.58
N LEU A 303 -3.57 8.81 12.35
CA LEU A 303 -4.82 8.06 12.49
C LEU A 303 -5.92 8.86 13.21
N ASP A 304 -5.59 9.64 14.23
CA ASP A 304 -6.55 10.50 14.91
C ASP A 304 -7.15 11.52 13.93
N HIS A 305 -6.31 12.20 13.15
CA HIS A 305 -6.76 13.15 12.13
C HIS A 305 -7.55 12.48 11.00
N MET A 306 -7.06 11.35 10.48
CA MET A 306 -7.77 10.58 9.44
C MET A 306 -9.14 10.10 9.93
N ARG A 307 -9.25 9.67 11.19
CA ARG A 307 -10.53 9.31 11.81
C ARG A 307 -11.47 10.50 11.89
N GLU A 308 -10.98 11.70 12.20
CA GLU A 308 -11.79 12.92 12.22
C GLU A 308 -12.31 13.30 10.82
N ALA A 309 -11.42 13.37 9.84
CA ALA A 309 -11.74 13.78 8.47
C ALA A 309 -12.56 12.71 7.71
N ALA A 310 -12.05 11.47 7.63
CA ALA A 310 -12.68 10.39 6.86
C ALA A 310 -13.76 9.65 7.66
N GLY A 311 -13.62 9.51 8.99
CA GLY A 311 -14.48 8.67 9.83
C GLY A 311 -13.90 7.28 10.07
N ILE A 312 -14.26 6.66 11.21
CA ILE A 312 -13.66 5.37 11.64
C ILE A 312 -13.92 4.20 10.69
N ASP A 313 -15.00 4.26 9.91
CA ASP A 313 -15.31 3.24 8.91
C ASP A 313 -14.41 3.34 7.66
N HIS A 314 -13.54 4.35 7.56
CA HIS A 314 -12.78 4.68 6.35
C HIS A 314 -11.27 4.71 6.57
N VAL A 315 -10.77 4.04 7.62
CA VAL A 315 -9.34 3.96 7.94
C VAL A 315 -8.87 2.50 8.03
N GLY A 316 -7.62 2.26 7.64
CA GLY A 316 -6.90 0.97 7.74
C GLY A 316 -5.41 1.16 7.99
N ILE A 317 -4.61 0.11 7.77
CA ILE A 317 -3.15 0.11 7.99
C ILE A 317 -2.43 -0.48 6.77
N GLY A 318 -1.40 0.19 6.27
CA GLY A 318 -0.52 -0.30 5.20
C GLY A 318 0.93 0.08 5.48
N GLY A 319 1.65 -0.80 6.16
CA GLY A 319 2.90 -0.50 6.83
C GLY A 319 4.07 -0.16 5.91
N ASP A 320 4.02 -0.56 4.64
CA ASP A 320 5.11 -0.41 3.66
C ASP A 320 6.38 -1.19 4.05
N TYR A 321 6.20 -2.28 4.81
CA TYR A 321 7.30 -3.14 5.23
C TYR A 321 7.98 -3.78 4.00
N ASP A 322 9.30 -3.98 4.10
CA ASP A 322 10.19 -4.36 2.99
C ASP A 322 10.19 -3.42 1.76
N GLY A 323 9.38 -2.35 1.76
CA GLY A 323 9.30 -1.31 0.71
C GLY A 323 10.07 -0.03 1.06
N THR A 324 10.15 0.30 2.35
CA THR A 324 10.97 1.39 2.89
C THR A 324 12.20 0.90 3.65
N ALA A 325 13.29 1.66 3.59
CA ALA A 325 14.54 1.36 4.31
C ALA A 325 14.52 1.77 5.80
N PHE A 326 13.60 2.65 6.19
CA PHE A 326 13.54 3.21 7.54
C PHE A 326 12.13 3.10 8.10
N THR A 327 12.04 2.84 9.39
CA THR A 327 10.79 2.59 10.12
C THR A 327 10.74 3.40 11.43
N PRO A 328 9.54 3.68 11.95
CA PRO A 328 9.38 4.33 13.25
C PRO A 328 9.84 3.45 14.41
N ASP A 329 10.32 4.06 15.49
CA ASP A 329 10.56 3.38 16.76
C ASP A 329 9.27 2.74 17.27
N GLY A 330 9.34 1.45 17.59
CA GLY A 330 8.18 0.62 17.96
C GLY A 330 7.41 0.02 16.77
N LEU A 331 7.77 0.37 15.53
CA LEU A 331 7.22 -0.20 14.29
C LEU A 331 8.35 -0.66 13.36
N ALA A 332 9.43 -1.20 13.94
CA ALA A 332 10.65 -1.52 13.21
C ALA A 332 10.44 -2.61 12.14
N ASP A 333 9.50 -3.53 12.39
CA ASP A 333 9.17 -4.64 11.52
C ASP A 333 7.71 -5.09 11.71
N VAL A 334 7.27 -6.12 10.97
CA VAL A 334 5.88 -6.58 10.98
C VAL A 334 5.38 -7.10 12.34
N SER A 335 6.23 -7.24 13.36
CA SER A 335 5.81 -7.57 14.71
C SER A 335 5.28 -6.36 15.51
N GLY A 336 5.43 -5.14 14.97
CA GLY A 336 5.21 -3.88 15.70
C GLY A 336 3.76 -3.43 15.87
N TYR A 337 2.79 -3.94 15.11
CA TYR A 337 1.39 -3.45 15.14
C TYR A 337 0.73 -3.41 16.53
N PRO A 338 0.96 -4.36 17.46
CA PRO A 338 0.40 -4.29 18.82
C PRO A 338 0.83 -3.02 19.57
N ASN A 339 1.99 -2.44 19.24
CA ASN A 339 2.44 -1.18 19.82
C ASN A 339 1.56 -0.01 19.37
N LEU A 340 1.20 0.05 18.08
CA LEU A 340 0.28 1.05 17.56
C LEU A 340 -1.12 0.93 18.17
N LEU A 341 -1.64 -0.30 18.28
CA LEU A 341 -2.94 -0.50 18.90
C LEU A 341 -2.94 -0.15 20.39
N ALA A 342 -1.85 -0.41 21.11
CA ALA A 342 -1.72 -0.02 22.50
C ALA A 342 -1.75 1.52 22.65
N GLU A 343 -1.02 2.24 21.81
CA GLU A 343 -1.07 3.72 21.76
C GLU A 343 -2.49 4.22 21.48
N LEU A 344 -3.19 3.66 20.48
CA LEU A 344 -4.55 4.09 20.15
C LEU A 344 -5.55 3.78 21.28
N LEU A 345 -5.40 2.66 22.00
CA LEU A 345 -6.17 2.37 23.21
C LEU A 345 -5.92 3.42 24.29
N ASP A 346 -4.66 3.83 24.50
CA ASP A 346 -4.29 4.87 25.46
C ASP A 346 -4.85 6.25 25.07
N ARG A 347 -5.04 6.49 23.76
CA ARG A 347 -5.76 7.66 23.20
C ARG A 347 -7.29 7.53 23.24
N GLY A 348 -7.82 6.43 23.75
CA GLY A 348 -9.27 6.24 23.94
C GLY A 348 -10.01 5.66 22.74
N TRP A 349 -9.32 5.07 21.76
CA TRP A 349 -9.98 4.28 20.71
C TRP A 349 -10.65 3.05 21.32
N SER A 350 -11.90 2.79 20.92
CA SER A 350 -12.61 1.62 21.44
C SER A 350 -12.13 0.33 20.78
N LYS A 351 -12.32 -0.82 21.44
CA LYS A 351 -12.07 -2.14 20.82
C LYS A 351 -12.86 -2.32 19.51
N ALA A 352 -14.05 -1.73 19.40
CA ALA A 352 -14.86 -1.78 18.19
C ALA A 352 -14.27 -0.92 17.06
N ASP A 353 -13.73 0.26 17.38
CA ASP A 353 -13.02 1.12 16.42
C ASP A 353 -11.77 0.41 15.89
N LEU A 354 -10.99 -0.21 16.78
CA LEU A 354 -9.77 -0.93 16.40
C LEU A 354 -10.09 -2.17 15.56
N ALA A 355 -11.17 -2.90 15.85
CA ALA A 355 -11.61 -4.00 14.98
C ALA A 355 -12.02 -3.53 13.56
N LYS A 356 -12.50 -2.29 13.42
CA LYS A 356 -12.76 -1.68 12.10
C LYS A 356 -11.46 -1.34 11.40
N LEU A 357 -10.55 -0.66 12.10
CA LEU A 357 -9.22 -0.29 11.61
C LEU A 357 -8.43 -1.51 11.12
N THR A 358 -8.42 -2.60 11.90
CA THR A 358 -7.58 -3.76 11.60
C THR A 358 -8.22 -4.70 10.59
N TRP A 359 -9.52 -4.99 10.69
CA TRP A 359 -10.13 -6.09 9.93
C TRP A 359 -11.36 -5.67 9.12
N LYS A 360 -12.38 -5.13 9.79
CA LYS A 360 -13.74 -5.08 9.22
C LYS A 360 -13.85 -4.10 8.05
N ASN A 361 -13.10 -3.00 8.05
CA ASN A 361 -13.16 -2.03 6.96
C ASN A 361 -12.61 -2.64 5.66
N ALA A 362 -11.47 -3.33 5.72
CA ALA A 362 -10.86 -3.93 4.54
C ALA A 362 -11.74 -5.04 3.93
N VAL A 363 -12.30 -5.92 4.76
CA VAL A 363 -13.24 -6.97 4.31
C VAL A 363 -14.47 -6.35 3.65
N ARG A 364 -15.06 -5.30 4.26
CA ARG A 364 -16.22 -4.58 3.70
C ARG A 364 -15.90 -3.94 2.35
N VAL A 365 -14.75 -3.28 2.23
CA VAL A 365 -14.35 -2.59 1.00
C VAL A 365 -14.17 -3.57 -0.15
N LEU A 366 -13.55 -4.74 0.11
CA LEU A 366 -13.41 -5.78 -0.90
C LEU A 366 -14.77 -6.38 -1.30
N ASP A 367 -15.64 -6.71 -0.33
CA ASP A 367 -16.99 -7.22 -0.59
C ASP A 367 -17.84 -6.24 -1.43
N ALA A 368 -17.76 -4.94 -1.13
CA ALA A 368 -18.46 -3.92 -1.89
C ALA A 368 -17.93 -3.79 -3.33
N ALA A 369 -16.63 -3.96 -3.56
CA ALA A 369 -16.08 -4.00 -4.90
C ALA A 369 -16.57 -5.23 -5.69
N GLU A 370 -16.68 -6.39 -5.04
CA GLU A 370 -17.28 -7.59 -5.62
C GLU A 370 -18.76 -7.38 -5.97
N ASP A 371 -19.52 -6.66 -5.13
CA ASP A 371 -20.94 -6.36 -5.36
C ASP A 371 -21.15 -5.46 -6.57
N VAL A 372 -20.38 -4.37 -6.66
CA VAL A 372 -20.39 -3.48 -7.83
C VAL A 372 -19.99 -4.25 -9.09
N ALA A 373 -18.98 -5.12 -9.01
CA ALA A 373 -18.57 -5.95 -10.13
C ALA A 373 -19.68 -6.88 -10.61
N ARG A 374 -20.42 -7.55 -9.71
CA ARG A 374 -21.57 -8.39 -10.07
C ARG A 374 -22.60 -7.61 -10.88
N GLY A 375 -22.94 -6.39 -10.45
CA GLY A 375 -23.88 -5.51 -11.17
C GLY A 375 -23.37 -5.05 -12.54
N LEU A 376 -22.11 -4.61 -12.62
CA LEU A 376 -21.51 -4.13 -13.86
C LEU A 376 -21.27 -5.24 -14.89
N GLN A 377 -20.91 -6.45 -14.45
CA GLN A 377 -20.71 -7.60 -15.35
C GLN A 377 -22.03 -8.10 -15.94
N ALA A 378 -23.15 -7.92 -15.23
CA ALA A 378 -24.49 -8.25 -15.74
C ALA A 378 -25.02 -7.22 -16.74
N THR A 379 -24.53 -5.96 -16.68
CA THR A 379 -25.07 -4.85 -17.48
C THR A 379 -24.22 -4.46 -18.68
N ARG A 380 -22.91 -4.77 -18.69
CA ARG A 380 -22.04 -4.49 -19.84
C ARG A 380 -20.89 -5.49 -20.03
N PRO A 381 -20.46 -5.72 -21.29
CA PRO A 381 -19.26 -6.52 -21.59
C PRO A 381 -17.98 -5.82 -21.12
N PRO A 382 -16.84 -6.55 -21.10
CA PRO A 382 -15.53 -5.92 -20.91
C PRO A 382 -15.25 -4.88 -22.00
N SER A 383 -14.54 -3.82 -21.63
CA SER A 383 -14.15 -2.79 -22.58
C SER A 383 -13.08 -3.29 -23.57
N ASN A 384 -13.20 -2.82 -24.82
CA ASN A 384 -12.22 -3.03 -25.88
C ASN A 384 -11.64 -1.70 -26.40
N ALA A 385 -11.77 -0.62 -25.62
CA ALA A 385 -11.13 0.65 -25.91
C ALA A 385 -9.60 0.52 -25.79
N THR A 386 -8.89 1.32 -26.59
CA THR A 386 -7.43 1.50 -26.49
C THR A 386 -7.13 2.93 -26.07
N ILE A 387 -5.89 3.18 -25.63
CA ILE A 387 -5.47 4.53 -25.26
C ILE A 387 -5.57 5.49 -26.46
N GLU A 388 -5.16 5.06 -27.65
CA GLU A 388 -5.26 5.86 -28.89
C GLU A 388 -6.72 6.20 -29.21
N SER A 389 -7.65 5.27 -28.96
CA SER A 389 -9.07 5.51 -29.24
C SER A 389 -9.72 6.56 -28.34
N LEU A 390 -9.17 6.79 -27.14
CA LEU A 390 -9.74 7.68 -26.13
C LEU A 390 -8.95 8.97 -25.95
N ASP A 391 -7.63 8.92 -26.10
CA ASP A 391 -6.71 10.03 -25.81
C ASP A 391 -5.99 10.58 -27.07
N GLY A 392 -6.03 9.86 -28.21
CA GLY A 392 -5.51 10.32 -29.51
C GLY A 392 -4.22 9.62 -29.95
#